data_AF-A0A933ELV2-F1
#
_entry.id   AF-A0A933ELV2-F1
#
_cell.length_a   1.000
_cell.length_b   1.000
_cell.length_c   1.000
_cell.angle_alpha   90.00
_cell.angle_beta   90.00
_cell.angle_gamma   90.00
#
_symmetry.space_group_name_H-M   'P 1'
#
loop_
_entity.id
_entity.type
_entity.pdbx_description
1 polymer ?
#
loop_
_entity_poly.entity_id
_entity_poly.type
_entity_poly.pdbx_seq_one_letter_code
_entity_poly.pdbx_strand_id
1 'polypeptide(L)'
;MAGVLNKREVRNFLVNLFETTVSPSTHTHRPLVVICISFCLGIILNLYFNLPLLLLLVLTAVSLSLSLLNSRNKISTFFLLITVLLLGWVHSKHYQTLPFNHISYLYYEARQNAMLEGIVVSDVEPRKYFNGMKTVFALQVKRMKSGEEWQAKSGLVLVNIFRAANIQYGDHLILEGKLHRPFAMTKNGSSSSYRDYLERQGITFIFSIKKDGRAETLKRKQGNPIMDLSLRLKHRLNRIFYKYLQKEKAGIMQAFILGDRYDIPKDIFQLFRLSGVAHIIAISGFNVGIVAFMILLFLKMLPMPRR
;
A
#
# COMPACT_ATOMS: atom_id res chain seq x y z
N MET A 1 61.21 46.05 -36.32
CA MET A 1 61.56 44.65 -36.67
C MET A 1 60.41 43.76 -36.25
N ALA A 2 59.54 43.42 -37.21
CA ALA A 2 58.35 42.62 -36.98
C ALA A 2 58.72 41.13 -37.00
N GLY A 3 58.61 40.46 -35.85
CA GLY A 3 58.80 39.02 -35.73
C GLY A 3 57.59 38.27 -36.31
N VAL A 4 57.83 37.51 -37.38
CA VAL A 4 56.83 36.62 -37.99
C VAL A 4 56.56 35.47 -37.03
N LEU A 5 55.40 35.49 -36.36
CA LEU A 5 54.92 34.39 -35.51
C LEU A 5 54.82 33.11 -36.34
N ASN A 6 55.45 32.04 -35.85
CA ASN A 6 55.47 30.74 -36.49
C ASN A 6 54.06 30.11 -36.46
N LYS A 7 53.59 29.53 -37.57
CA LYS A 7 52.28 28.84 -37.68
C LYS A 7 52.04 27.81 -36.58
N ARG A 8 53.10 27.22 -36.01
CA ARG A 8 53.01 26.29 -34.86
C ARG A 8 52.62 26.96 -33.55
N GLU A 9 53.10 28.18 -33.29
CA GLU A 9 52.80 28.90 -32.04
C GLU A 9 51.37 29.42 -32.02
N VAL A 10 50.88 29.93 -33.15
CA VAL A 10 49.46 30.35 -33.29
C VAL A 10 48.54 29.14 -33.15
N ARG A 11 48.91 27.98 -33.70
CA ARG A 11 48.12 26.75 -33.54
C ARG A 11 48.11 26.27 -32.09
N ASN A 12 49.24 26.29 -31.39
CA ASN A 12 49.31 25.87 -29.99
C ASN A 12 48.58 26.84 -29.05
N PHE A 13 48.59 28.14 -29.37
CA PHE A 13 47.83 29.15 -28.62
C PHE A 13 46.32 28.95 -28.82
N LEU A 14 45.86 28.66 -30.05
CA LEU A 14 44.45 28.36 -30.32
C LEU A 14 43.99 27.02 -29.72
N VAL A 15 44.84 25.99 -29.69
CA VAL A 15 44.53 24.71 -29.04
C VAL A 15 44.40 24.88 -27.53
N ASN A 16 45.30 25.62 -26.87
CA ASN A 16 45.19 25.91 -25.44
C ASN A 16 43.99 26.83 -25.09
N LEU A 17 43.58 27.72 -25.99
CA LEU A 17 42.40 28.56 -25.81
C LEU A 17 41.08 27.77 -25.96
N PHE A 18 41.08 26.70 -26.76
CA PHE A 18 39.94 25.77 -26.88
C PHE A 18 39.88 24.72 -25.76
N GLU A 19 41.01 24.32 -25.18
CA GLU A 19 41.03 23.37 -24.04
C GLU A 19 40.62 24.02 -22.71
N THR A 20 40.72 25.35 -22.58
CA THR A 20 40.38 26.08 -21.34
C THR A 20 38.91 26.49 -21.22
N THR A 21 38.08 26.27 -22.25
CA THR A 21 36.66 26.64 -22.26
C THR A 21 35.68 25.48 -22.09
N VAL A 22 36.16 24.24 -21.98
CA VAL A 22 35.30 23.07 -21.69
C VAL A 22 35.56 22.60 -20.27
N SER A 23 34.99 23.33 -19.30
CA SER A 23 34.68 22.74 -18.00
C SER A 23 33.80 21.50 -18.27
N PRO A 24 34.23 20.27 -17.91
CA PRO A 24 33.37 19.10 -18.00
C PRO A 24 32.28 19.29 -16.94
N SER A 25 31.14 19.83 -17.38
CA SER A 25 29.96 19.99 -16.55
C SER A 25 29.66 18.67 -15.86
N THR A 26 29.59 18.74 -14.54
CA THR A 26 29.34 17.66 -13.60
C THR A 26 28.22 16.72 -14.07
N HIS A 27 28.59 15.63 -14.73
CA HIS A 27 27.72 14.46 -14.84
C HIS A 27 27.63 13.84 -13.45
N THR A 28 26.70 14.30 -12.62
CA THR A 28 26.30 13.51 -11.46
C THR A 28 25.71 12.21 -12.01
N HIS A 29 26.52 11.15 -12.04
CA HIS A 29 26.06 9.80 -12.31
C HIS A 29 25.04 9.45 -11.25
N ARG A 30 23.75 9.62 -11.57
CA ARG A 30 22.62 9.20 -10.74
C ARG A 30 21.98 7.97 -11.41
N PRO A 31 22.69 6.83 -11.50
CA PRO A 31 22.18 5.63 -12.16
C PRO A 31 20.87 5.16 -11.51
N LEU A 32 20.73 5.38 -10.21
CA LEU A 32 19.53 5.05 -9.45
C LEU A 32 18.30 5.82 -9.92
N VAL A 33 18.44 7.10 -10.32
CA VAL A 33 17.31 7.91 -10.79
C VAL A 33 16.79 7.37 -12.11
N VAL A 34 17.68 6.98 -13.03
CA VAL A 34 17.29 6.40 -14.32
C VAL A 34 16.58 5.06 -14.13
N ILE A 35 17.09 4.20 -13.24
CA ILE A 35 16.46 2.92 -12.87
C ILE A 35 15.05 3.17 -12.29
N CYS A 36 14.91 4.12 -11.36
CA CYS A 36 13.62 4.47 -10.77
C CYS A 36 12.62 4.96 -11.82
N ILE A 37 13.04 5.85 -12.73
CA ILE A 37 12.17 6.35 -13.80
C ILE A 37 11.74 5.20 -14.72
N SER A 38 12.65 4.33 -15.14
CA SER A 38 12.33 3.17 -15.98
C SER A 38 11.34 2.22 -15.30
N PHE A 39 11.51 1.96 -14.00
CA PHE A 39 10.59 1.12 -13.23
C PHE A 39 9.20 1.76 -13.10
N CYS A 40 9.13 3.05 -12.78
CA CYS A 40 7.88 3.82 -12.74
C CYS A 40 7.17 3.82 -14.10
N LEU A 41 7.91 3.96 -15.19
CA LEU A 41 7.36 3.90 -16.55
C LEU A 41 6.72 2.53 -16.83
N GLY A 42 7.36 1.44 -16.38
CA GLY A 42 6.81 0.08 -16.47
C GLY A 42 5.48 -0.09 -15.72
N ILE A 43 5.37 0.51 -14.53
CA ILE A 43 4.11 0.51 -13.76
C ILE A 43 3.00 1.27 -14.52
N ILE A 44 3.33 2.43 -15.09
CA ILE A 44 2.38 3.27 -15.83
C ILE A 44 1.92 2.57 -17.11
N LEU A 45 2.82 1.92 -17.85
CA LEU A 45 2.47 1.20 -19.09
C LEU A 45 1.44 0.09 -18.84
N ASN A 46 1.50 -0.58 -17.69
CA ASN A 46 0.48 -1.57 -17.31
C ASN A 46 -0.93 -0.98 -17.19
N LEU A 47 -1.07 0.32 -16.93
CA LEU A 47 -2.39 0.98 -16.84
C LEU A 47 -3.06 1.14 -18.21
N TYR A 48 -2.28 1.20 -19.29
CA TYR A 48 -2.78 1.40 -20.65
C TYR A 48 -2.83 0.11 -21.46
N PHE A 49 -1.93 -0.84 -21.20
CA PHE A 49 -1.77 -2.05 -22.00
C PHE A 49 -1.92 -3.32 -21.15
N ASN A 50 -2.83 -4.21 -21.54
CA ASN A 50 -3.08 -5.47 -20.85
C ASN A 50 -2.42 -6.65 -21.58
N LEU A 51 -1.10 -6.83 -21.41
CA LEU A 51 -0.35 -7.95 -22.01
C LEU A 51 -0.34 -9.19 -21.12
N PRO A 52 -0.54 -10.43 -21.60
CA PRO A 52 -0.57 -11.63 -20.76
C PRO A 52 0.74 -11.81 -19.95
N LEU A 53 0.63 -12.29 -18.71
CA LEU A 53 1.77 -12.41 -17.77
C LEU A 53 2.92 -13.27 -18.34
N LEU A 54 2.57 -14.36 -19.03
CA LEU A 54 3.54 -15.26 -19.65
C LEU A 54 4.38 -14.55 -20.72
N LEU A 55 3.77 -13.70 -21.56
CA LEU A 55 4.48 -12.93 -22.57
C LEU A 55 5.45 -11.94 -21.93
N LEU A 56 5.03 -11.25 -20.86
CA LEU A 56 5.90 -10.33 -20.12
C LEU A 56 7.09 -11.06 -19.49
N LEU A 57 6.88 -12.24 -18.90
CA LEU A 57 7.97 -13.05 -18.33
C LEU A 57 8.97 -13.47 -19.41
N VAL A 58 8.50 -13.91 -20.58
CA VAL A 58 9.39 -14.25 -21.71
C VAL A 58 10.19 -13.03 -22.16
N LEU A 59 9.56 -11.86 -22.34
CA LEU A 59 10.27 -10.63 -22.72
C LEU A 59 11.29 -10.19 -21.66
N THR A 60 10.96 -10.30 -20.37
CA THR A 60 11.94 -10.02 -19.29
C THR A 60 13.13 -10.96 -19.37
N ALA A 61 12.92 -12.25 -19.55
CA ALA A 61 13.99 -13.25 -19.63
C ALA A 61 14.88 -13.05 -20.86
N VAL A 62 14.30 -12.74 -22.02
CA VAL A 62 15.04 -12.44 -23.26
C VAL A 62 15.87 -11.17 -23.10
N SER A 63 15.28 -10.09 -22.58
CA SER A 63 16.02 -8.83 -22.36
C SER A 63 17.16 -8.98 -21.36
N LEU A 64 16.96 -9.75 -20.28
CA LEU A 64 17.99 -10.03 -19.29
C LEU A 64 19.11 -10.89 -19.89
N SER A 65 18.76 -11.92 -20.67
CA SER A 65 19.74 -12.77 -21.36
C SER A 65 20.61 -11.93 -22.31
N LEU A 66 20.00 -11.09 -23.16
CA LEU A 66 20.73 -10.19 -24.06
C LEU A 66 21.62 -9.18 -23.32
N SER A 67 21.17 -8.71 -22.15
CA SER A 67 21.98 -7.85 -21.28
C SER A 67 23.23 -8.57 -20.76
N LEU A 68 23.11 -9.82 -20.35
CA LEU A 68 24.20 -10.61 -19.76
C LEU A 68 25.21 -11.08 -20.80
N LEU A 69 24.76 -11.51 -21.99
CA LEU A 69 25.67 -11.94 -23.07
C LEU A 69 26.58 -10.81 -23.58
N ASN A 70 26.16 -9.54 -23.43
CA ASN A 70 26.84 -8.40 -24.03
C ASN A 70 27.43 -7.41 -23.01
N SER A 71 27.77 -7.90 -21.81
CA SER A 71 28.09 -7.12 -20.58
C SER A 71 29.18 -6.02 -20.71
N ARG A 72 29.93 -5.96 -21.81
CA ARG A 72 30.98 -4.95 -22.05
C ARG A 72 30.55 -3.78 -22.94
N ASN A 73 29.34 -3.83 -23.49
CA ASN A 73 28.86 -2.87 -24.49
C ASN A 73 27.76 -1.94 -23.95
N LYS A 74 27.69 -0.71 -24.46
CA LYS A 74 26.59 0.26 -24.16
C LYS A 74 25.19 -0.33 -24.45
N ILE A 75 25.12 -1.30 -25.36
CA ILE A 75 23.92 -2.07 -25.69
C ILE A 75 23.41 -2.89 -24.49
N SER A 76 24.30 -3.40 -23.64
CA SER A 76 23.90 -4.11 -22.40
C SER A 76 23.19 -3.18 -21.43
N THR A 77 23.66 -1.94 -21.26
CA THR A 77 22.97 -0.94 -20.43
C THR A 77 21.56 -0.64 -20.95
N PHE A 78 21.37 -0.58 -22.26
CA PHE A 78 20.04 -0.39 -22.86
C PHE A 78 19.09 -1.55 -22.56
N PHE A 79 19.54 -2.80 -22.74
CA PHE A 79 18.75 -3.98 -22.41
C PHE A 79 18.45 -4.10 -20.91
N LEU A 80 19.38 -3.73 -20.05
CA LEU A 80 19.16 -3.68 -18.60
C LEU A 80 18.04 -2.71 -18.22
N LEU A 81 17.99 -1.52 -18.82
CA LEU A 81 16.91 -0.56 -18.60
C LEU A 81 15.55 -1.09 -19.08
N ILE A 82 15.53 -1.81 -20.22
CA ILE A 82 14.33 -2.51 -20.69
C ILE A 82 13.90 -3.59 -19.69
N THR A 83 14.82 -4.38 -19.15
CA THR A 83 14.52 -5.39 -18.14
C THR A 83 13.89 -4.74 -16.90
N VAL A 84 14.45 -3.63 -16.40
CA VAL A 84 13.90 -2.89 -15.25
C VAL A 84 12.48 -2.36 -15.52
N LEU A 85 12.23 -1.83 -16.72
CA LEU A 85 10.90 -1.39 -17.14
C LEU A 85 9.91 -2.57 -17.16
N LEU A 86 10.29 -3.69 -17.79
CA LEU A 86 9.44 -4.88 -17.87
C LEU A 86 9.20 -5.50 -16.49
N LEU A 87 10.17 -5.45 -15.58
CA LEU A 87 10.00 -5.85 -14.18
C LEU A 87 8.97 -4.97 -13.45
N GLY A 88 8.98 -3.66 -13.69
CA GLY A 88 7.93 -2.75 -13.18
C GLY A 88 6.54 -3.11 -13.70
N TRP A 89 6.45 -3.51 -14.96
CA TRP A 89 5.20 -3.98 -15.57
C TRP A 89 4.75 -5.32 -14.97
N VAL A 90 5.63 -6.32 -14.87
CA VAL A 90 5.35 -7.62 -14.24
C VAL A 90 4.90 -7.45 -12.79
N HIS A 91 5.59 -6.61 -12.02
CA HIS A 91 5.24 -6.31 -10.64
C HIS A 91 3.84 -5.70 -10.52
N SER A 92 3.54 -4.69 -11.36
CA SER A 92 2.21 -4.07 -11.43
C SER A 92 1.13 -5.08 -11.82
N LYS A 93 1.41 -5.96 -12.79
CA LYS A 93 0.47 -6.97 -13.26
C LYS A 93 0.25 -8.07 -12.22
N HIS A 94 1.30 -8.53 -11.54
CA HIS A 94 1.18 -9.51 -10.46
C HIS A 94 0.29 -9.00 -9.32
N TYR A 95 0.44 -7.72 -8.97
CA TYR A 95 -0.41 -7.08 -7.97
C TYR A 95 -1.89 -6.98 -8.40
N GLN A 96 -2.15 -6.95 -9.71
CA GLN A 96 -3.49 -6.86 -10.29
C GLN A 96 -4.10 -8.23 -10.65
N THR A 97 -3.28 -9.29 -10.81
CA THR A 97 -3.78 -10.64 -11.07
C THR A 97 -4.35 -11.24 -9.80
N LEU A 98 -5.64 -11.00 -9.60
CA LEU A 98 -6.42 -11.68 -8.57
C LEU A 98 -6.56 -13.17 -8.95
N PRO A 99 -6.58 -14.10 -7.96
CA PRO A 99 -6.79 -15.52 -8.22
C PRO A 99 -8.09 -15.76 -9.00
N PHE A 100 -8.15 -16.77 -9.89
CA PHE A 100 -9.36 -17.05 -10.68
C PHE A 100 -10.62 -17.29 -9.82
N ASN A 101 -10.45 -17.80 -8.59
CA ASN A 101 -11.53 -18.00 -7.63
C ASN A 101 -11.82 -16.77 -6.75
N HIS A 102 -11.30 -15.59 -7.12
CA HIS A 102 -11.47 -14.38 -6.33
C HIS A 102 -12.94 -13.92 -6.35
N ILE A 103 -13.45 -13.52 -5.20
CA ILE A 103 -14.83 -13.07 -5.03
C ILE A 103 -15.18 -11.86 -5.91
N SER A 104 -14.19 -11.08 -6.36
CA SER A 104 -14.39 -9.92 -7.23
C SER A 104 -15.09 -10.27 -8.55
N TYR A 105 -14.91 -11.50 -9.04
CA TYR A 105 -15.56 -11.99 -10.26
C TYR A 105 -17.04 -12.35 -10.05
N LEU A 106 -17.56 -12.30 -8.82
CA LEU A 106 -18.98 -12.53 -8.56
C LEU A 106 -19.79 -11.35 -9.10
N TYR A 107 -20.74 -11.67 -9.98
CA TYR A 107 -21.69 -10.70 -10.53
C TYR A 107 -22.94 -10.66 -9.65
N TYR A 108 -22.89 -9.85 -8.58
CA TYR A 108 -24.03 -9.60 -7.71
C TYR A 108 -24.49 -8.16 -7.86
N GLU A 109 -25.63 -7.97 -8.53
CA GLU A 109 -26.31 -6.68 -8.64
C GLU A 109 -27.16 -6.37 -7.40
N ALA A 110 -27.62 -7.40 -6.68
CA ALA A 110 -28.47 -7.28 -5.50
C ALA A 110 -27.90 -7.99 -4.26
N ARG A 111 -28.47 -7.69 -3.08
CA ARG A 111 -28.14 -8.37 -1.82
C ARG A 111 -28.56 -9.84 -1.88
N GLN A 112 -27.59 -10.75 -1.84
CA GLN A 112 -27.87 -12.19 -1.85
C GLN A 112 -27.53 -12.82 -0.50
N ASN A 113 -28.32 -13.81 -0.09
CA ASN A 113 -27.98 -14.63 1.07
C ASN A 113 -26.82 -15.55 0.69
N ALA A 114 -25.78 -15.57 1.52
CA ALA A 114 -24.64 -16.45 1.35
C ALA A 114 -24.10 -16.88 2.72
N MET A 115 -23.40 -18.01 2.74
CA MET A 115 -22.56 -18.38 3.87
C MET A 115 -21.09 -18.19 3.50
N LEU A 116 -20.32 -17.59 4.40
CA LEU A 116 -18.89 -17.37 4.24
C LEU A 116 -18.13 -18.12 5.32
N GLU A 117 -17.08 -18.82 4.92
CA GLU A 117 -16.08 -19.38 5.82
C GLU A 117 -14.74 -18.69 5.56
N GLY A 118 -14.11 -18.20 6.61
CA GLY A 118 -12.88 -17.42 6.48
C GLY A 118 -12.21 -17.10 7.80
N ILE A 119 -11.05 -16.44 7.70
CA ILE A 119 -10.25 -16.02 8.86
C ILE A 119 -10.34 -14.50 9.01
N VAL A 120 -10.48 -14.01 10.25
CA VAL A 120 -10.43 -12.58 10.55
C VAL A 120 -8.98 -12.07 10.39
N VAL A 121 -8.78 -11.09 9.52
CA VAL A 121 -7.44 -10.58 9.15
C VAL A 121 -7.23 -9.11 9.50
N SER A 122 -8.22 -8.42 10.06
CA SER A 122 -8.08 -7.06 10.58
C SER A 122 -8.35 -6.97 12.08
N ASP A 123 -8.11 -5.79 12.64
CA ASP A 123 -8.67 -5.42 13.94
C ASP A 123 -10.20 -5.53 13.93
N VAL A 124 -10.78 -5.92 15.06
CA VAL A 124 -12.22 -6.08 15.24
C VAL A 124 -12.74 -4.85 15.95
N GLU A 125 -13.45 -4.01 15.21
CA GLU A 125 -13.86 -2.69 15.69
C GLU A 125 -15.34 -2.69 16.10
N PRO A 126 -15.63 -2.44 17.39
CA PRO A 126 -16.99 -2.13 17.82
C PRO A 126 -17.32 -0.67 17.43
N ARG A 127 -18.37 -0.47 16.63
CA ARG A 127 -18.86 0.85 16.24
C ARG A 127 -20.30 1.05 16.71
N LYS A 128 -20.65 2.27 17.11
CA LYS A 128 -22.05 2.63 17.41
C LYS A 128 -22.88 2.66 16.12
N TYR A 129 -24.11 2.17 16.16
CA TYR A 129 -25.04 2.16 15.02
C TYR A 129 -26.47 2.38 15.50
N PHE A 130 -27.03 3.56 15.20
CA PHE A 130 -28.35 4.01 15.68
C PHE A 130 -28.56 3.69 17.17
N ASN A 131 -29.36 2.67 17.49
CA ASN A 131 -29.72 2.24 18.84
C ASN A 131 -28.97 0.95 19.29
N GLY A 132 -27.79 0.67 18.72
CA GLY A 132 -27.04 -0.53 19.07
C GLY A 132 -25.56 -0.47 18.70
N MET A 133 -24.91 -1.62 18.82
CA MET A 133 -23.51 -1.81 18.45
C MET A 133 -23.43 -2.65 17.18
N LYS A 134 -22.51 -2.28 16.29
CA LYS A 134 -22.10 -3.12 15.17
C LYS A 134 -20.64 -3.51 15.34
N THR A 135 -20.31 -4.75 15.03
CA THR A 135 -18.94 -5.26 14.99
C THR A 135 -18.49 -5.27 13.53
N VAL A 136 -17.36 -4.64 13.24
CA VAL A 136 -16.83 -4.49 11.87
C VAL A 136 -15.42 -5.07 11.80
N PHE A 137 -15.15 -5.89 10.78
CA PHE A 137 -13.82 -6.46 10.53
C PHE A 137 -13.68 -6.95 9.08
N ALA A 138 -12.46 -7.11 8.60
CA ALA A 138 -12.15 -7.76 7.33
C ALA A 138 -11.95 -9.26 7.52
N LEU A 139 -12.60 -10.04 6.66
CA LEU A 139 -12.52 -11.49 6.61
C LEU A 139 -11.83 -11.92 5.31
N GLN A 140 -10.79 -12.73 5.43
CA GLN A 140 -10.20 -13.45 4.30
C GLN A 140 -11.05 -14.69 4.03
N VAL A 141 -11.78 -14.69 2.91
CA VAL A 141 -12.64 -15.80 2.50
C VAL A 141 -11.78 -16.99 2.09
N LYS A 142 -12.17 -18.18 2.55
CA LYS A 142 -11.65 -19.48 2.10
C LYS A 142 -12.67 -20.23 1.26
N ARG A 143 -13.93 -20.22 1.69
CA ARG A 143 -15.05 -20.87 1.01
C ARG A 143 -16.31 -20.02 1.14
N MET A 144 -17.15 -20.10 0.12
CA MET A 144 -18.47 -19.46 0.10
C MET A 144 -19.51 -20.48 -0.37
N LYS A 145 -20.68 -20.45 0.24
CA LYS A 145 -21.86 -21.17 -0.22
C LYS A 145 -22.93 -20.18 -0.66
N SER A 146 -23.29 -20.27 -1.94
CA SER A 146 -24.34 -19.48 -2.61
C SER A 146 -25.25 -20.47 -3.34
N GLY A 147 -26.24 -21.03 -2.64
CA GLY A 147 -27.02 -22.18 -3.09
C GLY A 147 -26.76 -23.41 -2.22
N GLU A 148 -26.67 -24.60 -2.83
CA GLU A 148 -26.54 -25.87 -2.10
C GLU A 148 -25.09 -26.25 -1.75
N GLU A 149 -24.11 -25.88 -2.58
CA GLU A 149 -22.73 -26.35 -2.44
C GLU A 149 -21.73 -25.27 -1.96
N TRP A 150 -20.68 -25.74 -1.30
CA TRP A 150 -19.53 -24.93 -0.91
C TRP A 150 -18.53 -24.82 -2.06
N GLN A 151 -18.22 -23.59 -2.45
CA GLN A 151 -17.21 -23.29 -3.46
C GLN A 151 -15.98 -22.66 -2.80
N ALA A 152 -14.79 -23.12 -3.17
CA ALA A 152 -13.55 -22.46 -2.79
C ALA A 152 -13.49 -21.06 -3.44
N LYS A 153 -13.42 -20.02 -2.61
CA LYS A 153 -13.35 -18.63 -3.05
C LYS A 153 -12.29 -17.90 -2.25
N SER A 154 -11.60 -16.96 -2.87
CA SER A 154 -10.57 -16.16 -2.23
C SER A 154 -10.94 -14.67 -2.26
N GLY A 155 -10.44 -13.91 -1.30
CA GLY A 155 -10.54 -12.44 -1.30
C GLY A 155 -11.01 -11.87 0.03
N LEU A 156 -10.95 -10.55 0.12
CA LEU A 156 -11.26 -9.80 1.33
C LEU A 156 -12.69 -9.27 1.29
N VAL A 157 -13.42 -9.50 2.37
CA VAL A 157 -14.78 -9.02 2.57
C VAL A 157 -14.85 -8.21 3.85
N LEU A 158 -15.48 -7.03 3.79
CA LEU A 158 -15.79 -6.28 4.99
C LEU A 158 -17.07 -6.84 5.62
N VAL A 159 -16.94 -7.42 6.80
CA VAL A 159 -18.05 -8.00 7.55
C VAL A 159 -18.62 -6.96 8.51
N ASN A 160 -19.94 -6.79 8.48
CA ASN A 160 -20.72 -6.01 9.43
C ASN A 160 -21.67 -6.95 10.18
N ILE A 161 -21.49 -7.09 11.48
CA ILE A 161 -22.41 -7.81 12.36
C ILE A 161 -23.18 -6.78 13.17
N PHE A 162 -24.51 -6.71 13.01
CA PHE A 162 -25.34 -5.71 13.70
C PHE A 162 -25.62 -6.06 15.19
N ARG A 163 -24.62 -6.61 15.88
CA ARG A 163 -24.59 -6.87 17.32
C ARG A 163 -23.14 -6.84 17.83
N ALA A 164 -22.97 -6.76 19.15
CA ALA A 164 -21.69 -7.04 19.79
C ALA A 164 -21.38 -8.54 19.65
N ALA A 165 -20.22 -8.86 19.07
CA ALA A 165 -19.76 -10.24 18.89
C ALA A 165 -18.38 -10.42 19.53
N ASN A 166 -18.18 -11.52 20.26
CA ASN A 166 -16.89 -11.87 20.84
C ASN A 166 -16.01 -12.55 19.78
N ILE A 167 -15.52 -11.75 18.84
CA ILE A 167 -14.68 -12.16 17.72
C ILE A 167 -13.34 -11.45 17.87
N GLN A 168 -12.24 -12.16 17.60
CA GLN A 168 -10.89 -11.62 17.67
C GLN A 168 -10.15 -11.84 16.34
N TYR A 169 -9.06 -11.09 16.18
CA TYR A 169 -8.13 -11.29 15.08
C TYR A 169 -7.65 -12.75 15.02
N GLY A 170 -7.62 -13.31 13.81
CA GLY A 170 -7.21 -14.69 13.57
C GLY A 170 -8.29 -15.73 13.86
N ASP A 171 -9.50 -15.37 14.30
CA ASP A 171 -10.57 -16.35 14.44
C ASP A 171 -11.01 -16.89 13.07
N HIS A 172 -11.21 -18.20 12.99
CA HIS A 172 -11.78 -18.90 11.84
C HIS A 172 -13.29 -19.02 12.05
N LEU A 173 -14.06 -18.39 11.16
CA LEU A 173 -15.50 -18.19 11.33
C LEU A 173 -16.30 -18.81 10.19
N ILE A 174 -17.50 -19.30 10.51
CA ILE A 174 -18.59 -19.49 9.55
C ILE A 174 -19.66 -18.44 9.85
N LEU A 175 -20.05 -17.71 8.81
CA LEU A 175 -20.96 -16.58 8.88
C LEU A 175 -22.10 -16.75 7.89
N GLU A 176 -23.32 -16.46 8.32
CA GLU A 176 -24.51 -16.45 7.47
C GLU A 176 -25.11 -15.04 7.39
N GLY A 177 -25.37 -14.56 6.18
CA GLY A 177 -25.80 -13.19 6.00
C GLY A 177 -25.95 -12.79 4.54
N LYS A 178 -25.98 -11.48 4.31
CA LYS A 178 -26.20 -10.89 2.99
C LYS A 178 -24.91 -10.33 2.43
N LEU A 179 -24.47 -10.83 1.28
CA LEU A 179 -23.35 -10.30 0.52
C LEU A 179 -23.85 -9.25 -0.47
N HIS A 180 -23.18 -8.09 -0.53
CA HIS A 180 -23.48 -7.05 -1.51
C HIS A 180 -22.27 -6.16 -1.79
N ARG A 181 -22.26 -5.47 -2.93
CA ARG A 181 -21.25 -4.46 -3.22
C ARG A 181 -21.48 -3.18 -2.40
N PRO A 182 -20.42 -2.41 -2.08
CA PRO A 182 -20.57 -1.06 -1.54
C PRO A 182 -21.35 -0.19 -2.53
N PHE A 183 -22.30 0.61 -2.04
CA PHE A 183 -22.99 1.60 -2.87
C PHE A 183 -21.99 2.66 -3.33
N ALA A 184 -21.94 2.91 -4.65
CA ALA A 184 -21.27 4.08 -5.17
C ALA A 184 -22.22 5.27 -4.96
N MET A 185 -21.94 6.12 -3.97
CA MET A 185 -22.61 7.41 -3.88
C MET A 185 -21.94 8.35 -4.87
N THR A 186 -22.42 8.38 -6.11
CA THR A 186 -22.05 9.43 -7.07
C THR A 186 -23.08 10.55 -6.95
N LYS A 187 -23.02 11.32 -5.87
CA LYS A 187 -23.80 12.57 -5.76
C LYS A 187 -22.80 13.72 -5.83
N ASN A 188 -22.83 14.44 -6.95
CA ASN A 188 -22.19 15.73 -7.20
C ASN A 188 -20.65 15.77 -7.27
N GLY A 189 -20.06 15.12 -8.28
CA GLY A 189 -18.79 15.56 -8.88
C GLY A 189 -17.51 15.53 -8.03
N SER A 190 -17.54 15.14 -6.76
CA SER A 190 -16.35 15.09 -5.90
C SER A 190 -15.82 13.66 -5.70
N SER A 191 -14.64 13.42 -6.27
CA SER A 191 -13.51 12.58 -5.82
C SER A 191 -13.77 11.41 -4.84
N SER A 192 -13.48 10.19 -5.33
CA SER A 192 -13.28 8.93 -4.58
C SER A 192 -14.50 8.44 -3.79
N SER A 193 -15.31 7.59 -4.42
CA SER A 193 -16.43 6.93 -3.75
C SER A 193 -15.93 6.02 -2.61
N TYR A 194 -16.76 5.75 -1.59
CA TYR A 194 -16.44 4.79 -0.53
C TYR A 194 -16.12 3.38 -1.09
N ARG A 195 -16.67 3.05 -2.26
CA ARG A 195 -16.32 1.86 -3.02
C ARG A 195 -14.84 1.89 -3.45
N ASP A 196 -14.39 2.98 -4.07
CA ASP A 196 -13.00 3.12 -4.53
C ASP A 196 -12.01 3.01 -3.37
N TYR A 197 -12.37 3.53 -2.19
CA TYR A 197 -11.58 3.36 -0.97
C TYR A 197 -11.46 1.89 -0.57
N LEU A 198 -12.56 1.14 -0.55
CA LEU A 198 -12.55 -0.30 -0.22
C LEU A 198 -11.82 -1.13 -1.26
N GLU A 199 -11.98 -0.81 -2.55
CA GLU A 199 -11.28 -1.48 -3.65
C GLU A 199 -9.75 -1.30 -3.53
N ARG A 200 -9.27 -0.11 -3.13
CA ARG A 200 -7.85 0.11 -2.83
C ARG A 200 -7.34 -0.71 -1.64
N GLN A 201 -8.23 -1.11 -0.74
CA GLN A 201 -7.92 -2.04 0.36
C GLN A 201 -8.09 -3.52 -0.05
N GLY A 202 -8.35 -3.79 -1.33
CA GLY A 202 -8.63 -5.15 -1.84
C GLY A 202 -10.00 -5.71 -1.44
N ILE A 203 -10.87 -4.87 -0.85
CA ILE A 203 -12.20 -5.27 -0.39
C ILE A 203 -13.23 -4.95 -1.48
N THR A 204 -13.75 -5.97 -2.13
CA THR A 204 -14.76 -5.80 -3.20
C THR A 204 -16.20 -5.89 -2.67
N PHE A 205 -16.42 -6.62 -1.58
CA PHE A 205 -17.75 -6.89 -1.04
C PHE A 205 -17.90 -6.54 0.43
N ILE A 206 -19.14 -6.25 0.80
CA ILE A 206 -19.59 -6.10 2.17
C ILE A 206 -20.53 -7.26 2.50
N PHE A 207 -20.31 -7.89 3.65
CA PHE A 207 -21.15 -8.95 4.17
C PHE A 207 -21.87 -8.48 5.43
N SER A 208 -23.19 -8.50 5.41
CA SER A 208 -24.03 -7.95 6.46
C SER A 208 -24.81 -9.05 7.17
N ILE A 209 -24.58 -9.19 8.49
CA ILE A 209 -25.23 -10.16 9.36
C ILE A 209 -26.20 -9.43 10.29
N LYS A 210 -27.49 -9.79 10.21
CA LYS A 210 -28.54 -9.26 11.11
C LYS A 210 -28.27 -9.70 12.56
N LYS A 211 -28.98 -9.10 13.52
CA LYS A 211 -28.85 -9.42 14.96
C LYS A 211 -28.92 -10.92 15.25
N ASP A 212 -29.87 -11.60 14.64
CA ASP A 212 -30.13 -13.04 14.86
C ASP A 212 -29.39 -13.94 13.85
N GLY A 213 -28.49 -13.36 13.05
CA GLY A 213 -27.73 -14.11 12.06
C GLY A 213 -26.64 -14.98 12.70
N ARG A 214 -26.40 -16.14 12.08
CA ARG A 214 -25.42 -17.12 12.52
C ARG A 214 -24.00 -16.61 12.31
N ALA A 215 -23.21 -16.62 13.38
CA ALA A 215 -21.79 -16.31 13.37
C ALA A 215 -21.08 -17.23 14.36
N GLU A 216 -20.42 -18.25 13.85
CA GLU A 216 -19.80 -19.32 14.65
C GLU A 216 -18.29 -19.32 14.49
N THR A 217 -17.59 -19.46 15.61
CA THR A 217 -16.14 -19.60 15.63
C THR A 217 -15.77 -21.07 15.60
N LEU A 218 -15.19 -21.53 14.49
CA LEU A 218 -14.69 -22.89 14.32
C LEU A 218 -13.38 -23.13 15.06
N LYS A 219 -12.44 -22.19 14.92
CA LYS A 219 -11.11 -22.25 15.53
C LYS A 219 -10.66 -20.84 15.90
N ARG A 220 -9.86 -20.70 16.94
CA ARG A 220 -9.29 -19.41 17.35
C ARG A 220 -7.81 -19.30 16.94
N LYS A 221 -7.31 -18.07 16.86
CA LYS A 221 -5.87 -17.76 16.70
C LYS A 221 -5.19 -18.44 15.49
N GLN A 222 -5.87 -18.45 14.34
CA GLN A 222 -5.34 -18.92 13.05
C GLN A 222 -4.70 -17.78 12.22
N GLY A 223 -4.50 -16.60 12.81
CA GLY A 223 -3.89 -15.44 12.17
C GLY A 223 -2.37 -15.38 12.36
N ASN A 224 -1.74 -14.31 11.85
CA ASN A 224 -0.31 -14.09 12.02
C ASN A 224 0.00 -13.71 13.49
N PRO A 225 0.90 -14.44 14.20
CA PRO A 225 1.19 -14.18 15.60
C PRO A 225 1.80 -12.80 15.87
N ILE A 226 2.53 -12.23 14.92
CA ILE A 226 3.11 -10.88 15.01
C ILE A 226 2.01 -9.83 14.97
N MET A 227 1.07 -9.97 14.03
CA MET A 227 -0.07 -9.07 13.92
C MET A 227 -0.98 -9.17 15.16
N ASP A 228 -1.22 -10.40 15.63
CA ASP A 228 -1.97 -10.67 16.86
C ASP A 228 -1.32 -10.01 18.09
N LEU A 229 0.01 -10.10 18.22
CA LEU A 229 0.75 -9.37 19.26
C LEU A 229 0.61 -7.85 19.12
N SER A 230 0.77 -7.31 17.90
CA SER A 230 0.63 -5.88 17.63
C SER A 230 -0.76 -5.35 18.02
N LEU A 231 -1.82 -6.06 17.64
CA LEU A 231 -3.19 -5.70 18.00
C LEU A 231 -3.45 -5.81 19.50
N ARG A 232 -2.92 -6.84 20.17
CA ARG A 232 -2.98 -6.93 21.63
C ARG A 232 -2.31 -5.76 22.32
N LEU A 233 -1.14 -5.32 21.84
CA LEU A 233 -0.44 -4.16 22.37
C LEU A 233 -1.23 -2.88 22.13
N LYS A 234 -1.77 -2.67 20.92
CA LYS A 234 -2.68 -1.57 20.58
C LYS A 234 -3.86 -1.51 21.56
N HIS A 235 -4.55 -2.62 21.77
CA HIS A 235 -5.70 -2.70 22.70
C HIS A 235 -5.31 -2.51 24.16
N ARG A 236 -4.13 -3.00 24.58
CA ARG A 236 -3.61 -2.76 25.94
C ARG A 236 -3.31 -1.28 26.16
N LEU A 237 -2.66 -0.62 25.21
CA LEU A 237 -2.36 0.82 25.27
C LEU A 237 -3.65 1.65 25.28
N ASN A 238 -4.61 1.32 24.41
CA ASN A 238 -5.95 1.95 24.42
C ASN A 238 -6.61 1.86 25.81
N ARG A 239 -6.60 0.68 26.44
CA ARG A 239 -7.16 0.51 27.79
C ARG A 239 -6.41 1.32 28.83
N ILE A 240 -5.09 1.44 28.73
CA ILE A 240 -4.29 2.27 29.64
C ILE A 240 -4.66 3.75 29.47
N PHE A 241 -4.75 4.25 28.24
CA PHE A 241 -5.12 5.65 27.97
C PHE A 241 -6.50 5.96 28.55
N TYR A 242 -7.52 5.14 28.27
CA TYR A 242 -8.87 5.36 28.79
C TYR A 242 -9.04 5.08 30.29
N LYS A 243 -8.09 4.37 30.92
CA LYS A 243 -8.10 4.12 32.37
C LYS A 243 -7.53 5.31 33.15
N TYR A 244 -6.48 5.95 32.65
CA TYR A 244 -5.71 6.96 33.39
C TYR A 244 -5.89 8.40 32.87
N LEU A 245 -6.47 8.58 31.68
CA LEU A 245 -6.71 9.89 31.09
C LEU A 245 -8.20 10.18 30.96
N GLN A 246 -8.55 11.46 31.02
CA GLN A 246 -9.86 11.94 30.58
C GLN A 246 -10.06 11.62 29.09
N LYS A 247 -11.32 11.44 28.70
CA LYS A 247 -11.70 10.98 27.36
C LYS A 247 -11.06 11.81 26.24
N GLU A 248 -11.02 13.14 26.35
CA GLU A 248 -10.40 13.98 25.31
C GLU A 248 -8.89 13.69 25.19
N LYS A 249 -8.18 13.63 26.33
CA LYS A 249 -6.74 13.36 26.38
C LYS A 249 -6.39 11.95 25.91
N ALA A 250 -7.25 10.98 26.22
CA ALA A 250 -7.11 9.60 25.76
C ALA A 250 -7.20 9.51 24.23
N GLY A 251 -8.19 10.18 23.61
CA GLY A 251 -8.34 10.24 22.16
C GLY A 251 -7.14 10.90 21.45
N ILE A 252 -6.58 11.96 22.03
CA ILE A 252 -5.35 12.59 21.51
C ILE A 252 -4.15 11.63 21.61
N MET A 253 -3.97 10.96 22.75
CA MET A 253 -2.85 10.04 22.96
C MET A 253 -2.93 8.81 22.05
N GLN A 254 -4.15 8.30 21.85
CA GLN A 254 -4.43 7.24 20.89
C GLN A 254 -4.06 7.68 19.46
N ALA A 255 -4.40 8.90 19.05
CA ALA A 255 -4.03 9.42 17.73
C ALA A 255 -2.51 9.55 17.55
N PHE A 256 -1.79 10.04 18.56
CA PHE A 256 -0.34 10.22 18.47
C PHE A 256 0.45 8.93 18.49
N ILE A 257 0.12 8.00 19.39
CA ILE A 257 0.89 6.77 19.57
C ILE A 257 0.42 5.67 18.63
N LEU A 258 -0.90 5.52 18.46
CA LEU A 258 -1.49 4.40 17.73
C LEU A 258 -1.96 4.80 16.32
N GLY A 259 -1.91 6.09 15.98
CA GLY A 259 -2.36 6.61 14.69
C GLY A 259 -3.89 6.59 14.50
N ASP A 260 -4.64 6.30 15.56
CA ASP A 260 -6.10 6.17 15.50
C ASP A 260 -6.76 7.48 15.93
N ARG A 261 -7.39 8.16 14.95
CA ARG A 261 -7.96 9.51 15.08
C ARG A 261 -9.44 9.50 15.42
N TYR A 262 -10.06 8.33 15.60
CA TYR A 262 -11.51 8.21 15.67
C TYR A 262 -12.12 8.98 16.84
N ASP A 263 -11.42 9.02 17.98
CA ASP A 263 -11.91 9.60 19.23
C ASP A 263 -11.41 11.02 19.53
N ILE A 264 -10.78 11.72 18.57
CA ILE A 264 -10.38 13.12 18.77
C ILE A 264 -11.65 14.02 18.76
N PRO A 265 -11.88 14.84 19.80
CA PRO A 265 -12.97 15.83 19.79
C PRO A 265 -12.86 16.80 18.61
N LYS A 266 -14.00 17.15 17.99
CA LYS A 266 -14.03 17.95 16.75
C LYS A 266 -13.46 19.37 16.94
N ASP A 267 -13.75 19.96 18.10
CA ASP A 267 -13.24 21.24 18.58
C ASP A 267 -11.72 21.22 18.70
N ILE A 268 -11.15 20.19 19.34
CA ILE A 268 -9.70 20.00 19.42
C ILE A 268 -9.10 19.83 18.02
N PHE A 269 -9.69 18.98 17.18
CA PHE A 269 -9.22 18.80 15.82
C PHE A 269 -9.29 20.09 14.98
N GLN A 270 -10.28 20.96 15.24
CA GLN A 270 -10.38 22.27 14.62
C GLN A 270 -9.27 23.21 15.09
N LEU A 271 -8.92 23.22 16.36
CA LEU A 271 -7.78 23.99 16.88
C LEU A 271 -6.46 23.58 16.21
N PHE A 272 -6.22 22.28 16.03
CA PHE A 272 -5.03 21.79 15.31
C PHE A 272 -5.01 22.19 13.83
N ARG A 273 -6.18 22.28 13.18
CA ARG A 273 -6.27 22.79 11.81
C ARG A 273 -5.98 24.28 11.75
N LEU A 274 -6.58 25.07 12.66
CA LEU A 274 -6.39 26.52 12.72
C LEU A 274 -4.94 26.90 13.04
N SER A 275 -4.25 26.11 13.86
CA SER A 275 -2.83 26.34 14.19
C SER A 275 -1.84 25.84 13.13
N GLY A 276 -2.32 25.20 12.06
CA GLY A 276 -1.47 24.60 11.02
C GLY A 276 -0.77 23.30 11.43
N VAL A 277 -1.00 22.79 12.64
CA VAL A 277 -0.32 21.61 13.22
C VAL A 277 -1.07 20.30 12.95
N ALA A 278 -2.21 20.35 12.25
CA ALA A 278 -3.00 19.16 11.91
C ALA A 278 -2.20 18.07 11.18
N HIS A 279 -1.14 18.43 10.46
CA HIS A 279 -0.26 17.46 9.78
C HIS A 279 0.48 16.52 10.76
N ILE A 280 0.77 16.97 11.99
CA ILE A 280 1.38 16.15 13.05
C ILE A 280 0.42 15.07 13.55
N ILE A 281 -0.89 15.33 13.46
CA ILE A 281 -1.95 14.34 13.74
C ILE A 281 -2.21 13.47 12.49
N ALA A 282 -2.01 14.03 11.30
CA ALA A 282 -2.33 13.39 10.03
C ALA A 282 -1.38 12.25 9.67
N ILE A 283 -0.12 12.35 10.10
CA ILE A 283 0.91 11.33 9.94
C ILE A 283 1.27 10.88 11.35
N SER A 284 1.11 9.61 11.69
CA SER A 284 1.57 9.12 13.00
C SER A 284 3.05 9.49 13.14
N GLY A 285 3.37 10.44 14.02
CA GLY A 285 4.74 10.93 14.19
C GLY A 285 5.73 9.81 14.52
N PHE A 286 5.22 8.70 15.07
CA PHE A 286 5.95 7.46 15.25
C PHE A 286 6.39 6.79 13.94
N ASN A 287 5.54 6.75 12.90
CA ASN A 287 5.94 6.19 11.60
C ASN A 287 7.05 7.04 10.96
N VAL A 288 6.96 8.38 11.06
CA VAL A 288 8.03 9.28 10.62
C VAL A 288 9.29 9.07 11.45
N GLY A 289 9.16 8.87 12.76
CA GLY A 289 10.25 8.56 13.67
C GLY A 289 10.95 7.24 13.34
N ILE A 290 10.19 6.17 13.05
CA ILE A 290 10.76 4.88 12.61
C ILE A 290 11.50 5.06 11.28
N VAL A 291 10.89 5.74 10.31
CA VAL A 291 11.54 5.98 9.01
C VAL A 291 12.82 6.79 9.19
N ALA A 292 12.79 7.87 9.99
CA ALA A 292 13.97 8.66 10.31
C ALA A 292 15.03 7.82 11.03
N PHE A 293 14.64 6.98 12.00
CA PHE A 293 15.54 6.08 12.71
C PHE A 293 16.17 5.05 11.78
N MET A 294 15.40 4.44 10.87
CA MET A 294 15.91 3.51 9.87
C MET A 294 16.88 4.19 8.90
N ILE A 295 16.57 5.41 8.45
CA ILE A 295 17.45 6.21 7.61
C ILE A 295 18.74 6.54 8.37
N LEU A 296 18.65 6.96 9.63
CA LEU A 296 19.82 7.24 10.47
C LEU A 296 20.68 5.99 10.70
N LEU A 297 20.06 4.83 10.94
CA LEU A 297 20.76 3.57 11.09
C LEU A 297 21.46 3.15 9.79
N PHE A 298 20.78 3.30 8.66
CA PHE A 298 21.33 3.07 7.32
C PHE A 298 22.50 4.01 7.00
N LEU A 299 22.35 5.31 7.26
CA LEU A 299 23.41 6.31 7.08
C LEU A 299 24.59 6.07 8.02
N LYS A 300 24.37 5.51 9.20
CA LYS A 300 25.44 5.11 10.14
C LYS A 300 26.20 3.88 9.67
N MET A 301 25.55 2.96 8.94
CA MET A 301 26.19 1.78 8.35
C MET A 301 27.00 2.11 7.09
N LEU A 302 26.69 3.20 6.38
CA LEU A 302 27.51 3.70 5.30
C LEU A 302 28.72 4.46 5.88
N PRO A 303 29.97 4.13 5.48
CA PRO A 303 31.14 4.93 5.82
C PRO A 303 31.13 6.23 4.99
N MET A 304 30.21 7.13 5.32
CA MET A 304 30.19 8.49 4.78
C MET A 304 31.21 9.31 5.58
N PRO A 305 32.23 9.91 4.94
CA PRO A 305 33.14 10.81 5.63
C PRO A 305 32.31 11.98 6.16
N ARG A 306 32.25 12.11 7.49
CA ARG A 306 31.70 13.30 8.15
C ARG A 306 32.62 14.47 7.79
N ARG A 307 32.15 15.33 6.89
CA ARG A 307 32.71 16.67 6.69
C ARG A 307 31.94 17.66 7.55
#